data_AF-A0A2S6IUL1-F1
#
_entry.id   AF-A0A2S6IUL1-F1
#
_cell.length_a   1.000
_cell.length_b   1.000
_cell.length_c   1.000
_cell.angle_alpha   90.00
_cell.angle_beta   90.00
_cell.angle_gamma   90.00
#
_symmetry.space_group_name_H-M   'P 1'
#
loop_
_entity.id
_entity.type
_entity.pdbx_description
1 polymer ?
#
loop_
_entity_poly.entity_id
_entity_poly.type
_entity_poly.pdbx_seq_one_letter_code
_entity_poly.pdbx_strand_id
1 'polypeptide(L)'
;MLEDPTRAPAPEVADDDQPDPRAGRVVGVGPWPGGRECWPDDPRLDPELLAEGDRRNVEDRFRYWSNAAIVAELDRTRQPLHVAVENWQHDANIGSVVRTANAVNAAGVHVVGRRRWNRRGAMVTDRYLSVHHHDGVAGFAEWARAAGLVVVGIDNVPGSVPLETYDLPREAVLLFGQEGPGLSEEALGACVAVLSIAQFGSTRSINVGAAAAVAMHAWVRRHVFGQSPVRDPGL
;
A
#
# COMPACT_ATOMS: atom_id res chain seq x y z
N MET A 1 -22.72 -21.22 -57.24
CA MET A 1 -22.29 -21.06 -55.84
C MET A 1 -22.55 -19.60 -55.51
N LEU A 2 -23.56 -19.35 -54.68
CA LEU A 2 -24.02 -18.01 -54.30
C LEU A 2 -23.25 -17.60 -53.03
N GLU A 3 -22.59 -16.45 -53.05
CA GLU A 3 -21.86 -15.90 -51.91
C GLU A 3 -22.84 -15.36 -50.86
N ASP A 4 -22.59 -15.71 -49.58
CA ASP A 4 -23.42 -15.32 -48.43
C ASP A 4 -23.16 -13.85 -48.04
N PRO A 5 -24.17 -12.97 -48.11
CA PRO A 5 -24.01 -11.53 -47.86
C PRO A 5 -23.98 -11.15 -46.36
N THR A 6 -23.89 -12.11 -45.42
CA THR A 6 -23.97 -11.83 -43.97
C THR A 6 -22.65 -11.89 -43.20
N ARG A 7 -21.49 -11.99 -43.87
CA ARG A 7 -20.20 -11.98 -43.17
C ARG A 7 -19.80 -10.56 -42.75
N ALA A 8 -20.09 -10.19 -41.50
CA ALA A 8 -19.56 -8.99 -40.88
C ALA A 8 -18.01 -8.98 -40.91
N PRO A 9 -17.36 -7.84 -41.18
CA PRO A 9 -15.91 -7.76 -41.16
C PRO A 9 -15.40 -8.05 -39.74
N ALA A 10 -14.30 -8.81 -39.65
CA ALA A 10 -13.62 -9.04 -38.38
C ALA A 10 -13.16 -7.69 -37.79
N PRO A 11 -13.18 -7.50 -36.45
CA PRO A 11 -12.72 -6.26 -35.85
C PRO A 11 -11.24 -6.05 -36.19
N GLU A 12 -10.92 -4.87 -36.74
CA GLU A 12 -9.54 -4.41 -36.89
C GLU A 12 -8.86 -4.47 -35.53
N VAL A 13 -7.79 -5.25 -35.44
CA VAL A 13 -6.89 -5.24 -34.30
C VAL A 13 -6.23 -3.86 -34.31
N ALA A 14 -6.62 -3.01 -33.36
CA ALA A 14 -5.99 -1.72 -33.18
C ALA A 14 -4.48 -1.93 -32.95
N ASP A 15 -3.69 -1.33 -33.82
CA ASP A 15 -2.23 -1.31 -33.76
C ASP A 15 -1.82 -0.51 -32.50
N ASP A 16 -1.28 -1.19 -31.50
CA ASP A 16 -0.90 -0.64 -30.17
C ASP A 16 0.45 0.12 -30.23
N ASP A 17 0.89 0.55 -31.41
CA ASP A 17 2.19 1.19 -31.63
C ASP A 17 2.12 2.72 -31.56
N GLN A 18 1.14 3.28 -30.83
CA GLN A 18 1.19 4.70 -30.48
C GLN A 18 2.25 4.90 -29.38
N PRO A 19 3.30 5.70 -29.61
CA PRO A 19 4.29 5.99 -28.57
C PRO A 19 3.60 6.63 -27.36
N ASP A 20 3.81 6.05 -26.17
CA ASP A 20 3.22 6.55 -24.92
C ASP A 20 3.56 8.04 -24.76
N PRO A 21 2.56 8.95 -24.71
CA PRO A 21 2.80 10.38 -24.54
C PRO A 21 3.48 10.73 -23.20
N ARG A 22 3.62 9.76 -22.28
CA ARG A 22 4.39 9.88 -21.03
C ARG A 22 5.87 9.52 -21.19
N ALA A 23 6.30 8.96 -22.32
CA ALA A 23 7.69 8.57 -22.58
C ALA A 23 8.70 9.73 -22.54
N GLY A 24 8.22 10.99 -22.52
CA GLY A 24 9.06 12.19 -22.40
C GLY A 24 8.98 12.93 -21.05
N ARG A 25 8.25 12.42 -20.05
CA ARG A 25 8.12 13.12 -18.76
C ARG A 25 9.37 12.86 -17.92
N VAL A 26 10.28 13.84 -17.84
CA VAL A 26 11.43 13.78 -16.93
C VAL A 26 10.91 13.66 -15.51
N VAL A 27 11.11 12.50 -14.88
CA VAL A 27 10.76 12.31 -13.47
C VAL A 27 11.85 12.97 -12.62
N GLY A 28 11.44 13.94 -11.81
CA GLY A 28 12.32 14.67 -10.92
C GLY A 28 12.81 15.99 -11.47
N VAL A 29 13.83 16.54 -10.81
CA VAL A 29 14.37 17.87 -11.05
C VAL A 29 15.88 17.81 -11.24
N GLY A 30 16.43 18.73 -12.03
CA GLY A 30 17.87 18.89 -12.19
C GLY A 30 18.54 19.52 -10.97
N PRO A 31 19.86 19.79 -11.04
CA PRO A 31 20.58 20.54 -10.03
C PRO A 31 19.88 21.85 -9.66
N TRP A 32 20.10 22.31 -8.43
CA TRP A 32 19.58 23.59 -7.97
C TRP A 32 20.11 24.73 -8.87
N PRO A 33 19.24 25.64 -9.34
CA PRO A 33 19.63 26.68 -10.28
C PRO A 33 20.60 27.69 -9.63
N GLY A 34 21.52 28.22 -10.43
CA GLY A 34 22.43 29.29 -9.99
C GLY A 34 23.65 28.81 -9.20
N GLY A 35 23.95 27.50 -9.18
CA GLY A 35 25.16 26.98 -8.57
C GLY A 35 25.12 26.93 -7.03
N ARG A 36 26.24 26.55 -6.44
CA ARG A 36 26.37 26.30 -4.98
C ARG A 36 26.16 27.57 -4.14
N GLU A 37 26.50 28.72 -4.69
CA GLU A 37 26.32 30.04 -4.11
C GLU A 37 24.85 30.45 -3.95
N CYS A 38 23.94 29.82 -4.70
CA CYS A 38 22.51 30.08 -4.65
C CYS A 38 21.73 29.02 -3.84
N TRP A 39 22.41 28.09 -3.17
CA TRP A 39 21.76 27.07 -2.36
C TRP A 39 21.08 27.68 -1.13
N PRO A 40 19.83 27.30 -0.80
CA PRO A 40 19.15 27.77 0.40
C PRO A 40 19.85 27.25 1.66
N ASP A 41 19.88 28.09 2.70
CA ASP A 41 20.29 27.70 4.05
C ASP A 41 19.11 27.02 4.78
N ASP A 42 18.83 25.76 4.41
CA ASP A 42 17.79 24.93 5.02
C ASP A 42 18.38 23.56 5.39
N PRO A 43 18.40 23.19 6.69
CA PRO A 43 19.00 21.94 7.15
C PRO A 43 18.27 20.68 6.67
N ARG A 44 17.07 20.82 6.09
CA ARG A 44 16.34 19.70 5.49
C ARG A 44 16.93 19.29 4.15
N LEU A 45 17.59 20.21 3.44
CA LEU A 45 18.10 19.98 2.09
C LEU A 45 19.37 19.12 2.12
N ASP A 46 19.47 18.23 1.13
CA ASP A 46 20.61 17.35 0.91
C ASP A 46 21.56 17.99 -0.13
N PRO A 47 22.81 18.29 0.25
CA PRO A 47 23.80 18.88 -0.65
C PRO A 47 24.07 18.09 -1.94
N GLU A 48 23.98 16.76 -1.91
CA GLU A 48 24.20 15.92 -3.09
C GLU A 48 23.03 16.07 -4.07
N LEU A 49 21.80 16.07 -3.55
CA LEU A 49 20.61 16.29 -4.38
C LEU A 49 20.55 17.70 -4.96
N LEU A 50 21.00 18.71 -4.22
CA LEU A 50 21.11 20.07 -4.75
C LEU A 50 22.15 20.17 -5.88
N ALA A 51 23.26 19.42 -5.78
CA ALA A 51 24.33 19.43 -6.78
C ALA A 51 23.98 18.63 -8.05
N GLU A 52 23.35 17.48 -7.90
CA GLU A 52 23.17 16.50 -8.99
C GLU A 52 21.73 16.48 -9.54
N GLY A 53 20.79 17.05 -8.79
CA GLY A 53 19.37 16.95 -9.03
C GLY A 53 18.72 15.81 -8.26
N ASP A 54 17.40 15.85 -8.18
CA ASP A 54 16.61 14.89 -7.42
C ASP A 54 15.66 14.14 -8.35
N ARG A 55 16.03 12.91 -8.70
CA ARG A 55 15.24 11.99 -9.55
C ARG A 55 14.40 10.99 -8.76
N ARG A 56 14.34 11.10 -7.43
CA ARG A 56 13.57 10.16 -6.60
C ARG A 56 12.07 10.29 -6.90
N ASN A 57 11.30 9.23 -6.68
CA ASN A 57 9.85 9.29 -6.81
C ASN A 57 9.20 9.83 -5.52
N VAL A 58 9.38 11.12 -5.26
CA VAL A 58 8.80 11.86 -4.12
C VAL A 58 7.92 12.99 -4.63
N GLU A 59 6.98 13.45 -3.79
CA GLU A 59 6.19 14.66 -4.09
C GLU A 59 7.10 15.88 -4.28
N ASP A 60 6.66 16.85 -5.08
CA ASP A 60 7.47 18.03 -5.42
C ASP A 60 7.87 18.86 -4.19
N ARG A 61 7.05 18.88 -3.14
CA ARG A 61 7.36 19.56 -1.87
C ARG A 61 8.55 18.98 -1.11
N PHE A 62 8.94 17.74 -1.42
CA PHE A 62 10.06 17.04 -0.78
C PHE A 62 11.32 17.03 -1.65
N ARG A 63 11.31 17.73 -2.78
CA ARG A 63 12.47 17.77 -3.66
C ARG A 63 13.67 18.34 -2.94
N TYR A 64 14.81 17.70 -3.16
CA TYR A 64 16.10 18.01 -2.52
C TYR A 64 16.15 17.75 -1.01
N TRP A 65 15.06 17.36 -0.34
CA TRP A 65 15.12 17.05 1.08
C TRP A 65 15.86 15.74 1.32
N SER A 66 16.67 15.69 2.37
CA SER A 66 17.24 14.44 2.87
C SER A 66 16.13 13.47 3.24
N ASN A 67 16.40 12.15 3.14
CA ASN A 67 15.41 11.15 3.53
C ASN A 67 14.97 11.32 4.99
N ALA A 68 15.90 11.71 5.88
CA ALA A 68 15.60 11.94 7.29
C ALA A 68 14.63 13.11 7.49
N ALA A 69 14.78 14.20 6.72
CA ALA A 69 13.86 15.33 6.77
C ALA A 69 12.46 14.95 6.27
N ILE A 70 12.37 14.14 5.21
CA ILE A 70 11.09 13.64 4.70
C ILE A 70 10.41 12.76 5.77
N VAL A 71 11.13 11.82 6.37
CA VAL A 71 10.60 10.96 7.44
C VAL A 71 10.10 11.80 8.61
N ALA A 72 10.91 12.75 9.09
CA ALA A 72 10.52 13.61 10.20
C ALA A 72 9.25 14.43 9.92
N GLU A 73 9.06 14.89 8.68
CA GLU A 73 7.84 15.62 8.29
C GLU A 73 6.63 14.69 8.21
N LEU A 74 6.77 13.51 7.61
CA LEU A 74 5.70 12.53 7.53
C LEU A 74 5.27 12.03 8.92
N ASP A 75 6.21 11.88 9.84
CA ASP A 75 5.98 11.42 11.22
C ASP A 75 5.07 12.36 12.01
N ARG A 76 4.98 13.64 11.63
CA ARG A 76 4.05 14.62 12.23
C ARG A 76 2.59 14.37 11.87
N THR A 77 2.34 13.63 10.79
CA THR A 77 1.01 13.49 10.16
C THR A 77 0.65 12.06 9.81
N ARG A 78 1.36 11.07 10.39
CA ARG A 78 1.04 9.65 10.19
C ARG A 78 -0.40 9.39 10.60
N GLN A 79 -1.07 8.59 9.79
CA GLN A 79 -2.36 8.04 10.17
C GLN A 79 -2.16 7.01 11.28
N PRO A 80 -3.07 6.89 12.25
CA PRO A 80 -3.03 5.85 13.29
C PRO A 80 -3.41 4.46 12.74
N LEU A 81 -2.89 4.15 11.56
CA LEU A 81 -3.10 2.94 10.80
C LEU A 81 -1.75 2.25 10.62
N HIS A 82 -1.70 0.98 10.98
CA HIS A 82 -0.59 0.09 10.69
C HIS A 82 -1.06 -1.02 9.74
N VAL A 83 -0.09 -1.65 9.07
CA VAL A 83 -0.33 -2.80 8.20
C VAL A 83 0.59 -3.94 8.61
N ALA A 84 0.08 -5.16 8.70
CA ALA A 84 0.86 -6.35 8.99
C ALA A 84 0.69 -7.40 7.90
N VAL A 85 1.77 -8.08 7.52
CA VAL A 85 1.74 -9.15 6.51
C VAL A 85 2.46 -10.38 7.07
N GLU A 86 1.78 -11.53 7.06
CA GLU A 86 2.41 -12.82 7.34
C GLU A 86 3.35 -13.23 6.20
N ASN A 87 4.61 -13.54 6.53
CA ASN A 87 5.67 -13.88 5.58
C ASN A 87 6.22 -15.29 5.87
N TRP A 88 5.54 -16.32 5.38
CA TRP A 88 5.94 -17.72 5.60
C TRP A 88 6.47 -18.43 4.36
N GLN A 89 6.04 -18.05 3.16
CA GLN A 89 6.46 -18.71 1.91
C GLN A 89 6.83 -17.71 0.81
N HIS A 90 5.84 -16.94 0.32
CA HIS A 90 5.97 -16.05 -0.83
C HIS A 90 5.91 -14.58 -0.39
N ASP A 91 6.94 -13.82 -0.76
CA ASP A 91 7.15 -12.44 -0.31
C ASP A 91 6.97 -11.39 -1.42
N ALA A 92 6.57 -11.82 -2.63
CA ALA A 92 6.56 -10.99 -3.83
C ALA A 92 5.68 -9.73 -3.70
N ASN A 93 4.62 -9.81 -2.90
CA ASN A 93 3.64 -8.74 -2.75
C ASN A 93 3.93 -7.78 -1.57
N ILE A 94 4.85 -8.13 -0.65
CA ILE A 94 5.13 -7.32 0.55
C ILE A 94 5.60 -5.92 0.15
N GLY A 95 6.41 -5.80 -0.91
CA GLY A 95 6.81 -4.49 -1.42
C GLY A 95 5.65 -3.62 -1.89
N SER A 96 4.66 -4.20 -2.57
CA SER A 96 3.46 -3.46 -3.01
C SER A 96 2.63 -2.99 -1.81
N VAL A 97 2.54 -3.80 -0.75
CA VAL A 97 1.88 -3.40 0.50
C VAL A 97 2.61 -2.24 1.16
N VAL A 98 3.94 -2.32 1.28
CA VAL A 98 4.78 -1.24 1.84
C VAL A 98 4.60 0.07 1.05
N ARG A 99 4.59 -0.02 -0.28
CA ARG A 99 4.37 1.14 -1.15
C ARG A 99 3.02 1.79 -0.92
N THR A 100 1.96 1.00 -0.78
CA THR A 100 0.63 1.54 -0.54
C THR A 100 0.51 2.12 0.88
N ALA A 101 1.14 1.49 1.88
CA ALA A 101 1.22 2.01 3.24
C ALA A 101 1.92 3.38 3.29
N ASN A 102 2.99 3.57 2.52
CA ASN A 102 3.62 4.87 2.35
C ASN A 102 2.65 5.91 1.75
N ALA A 103 1.92 5.52 0.69
CA ALA A 103 1.00 6.41 -0.02
C ALA A 103 -0.17 6.89 0.85
N VAL A 104 -0.65 6.08 1.79
CA VAL A 104 -1.68 6.48 2.77
C VAL A 104 -1.11 7.11 4.05
N ASN A 105 0.22 7.30 4.10
CA ASN A 105 0.96 7.77 5.26
C ASN A 105 0.69 6.96 6.54
N ALA A 106 0.63 5.64 6.43
CA ALA A 106 0.48 4.73 7.57
C ALA A 106 1.64 4.90 8.57
N ALA A 107 1.36 4.70 9.86
CA ALA A 107 2.34 4.84 10.93
C ALA A 107 3.41 3.74 10.93
N GLY A 108 3.12 2.57 10.38
CA GLY A 108 4.13 1.52 10.24
C GLY A 108 3.64 0.29 9.47
N VAL A 109 4.61 -0.49 9.00
CA VAL A 109 4.39 -1.80 8.39
C VAL A 109 5.08 -2.88 9.21
N HIS A 110 4.43 -4.02 9.36
CA HIS A 110 4.86 -5.15 10.18
C HIS A 110 5.02 -6.38 9.30
N VAL A 111 6.22 -6.95 9.30
CA VAL A 111 6.49 -8.24 8.65
C VAL A 111 6.54 -9.29 9.76
N VAL A 112 5.61 -10.24 9.71
CA VAL A 112 5.45 -11.29 10.73
C VAL A 112 5.99 -12.61 10.17
N GLY A 113 6.86 -13.29 10.90
CA GLY A 113 7.53 -14.51 10.44
C GLY A 113 8.90 -14.24 9.83
N ARG A 114 9.13 -14.63 8.57
CA ARG A 114 10.45 -14.48 7.93
C ARG A 114 10.84 -13.00 7.84
N ARG A 115 12.05 -12.67 8.30
CA ARG A 115 12.56 -11.30 8.29
C ARG A 115 12.88 -10.75 6.90
N ARG A 116 13.31 -11.63 5.99
CA ARG A 116 13.67 -11.24 4.61
C ARG A 116 12.42 -11.29 3.73
N TRP A 117 12.28 -10.26 2.91
CA TRP A 117 11.19 -10.11 1.96
C TRP A 117 11.65 -9.36 0.70
N ASN A 118 10.93 -9.51 -0.39
CA ASN A 118 11.25 -8.91 -1.67
C ASN A 118 10.89 -7.42 -1.71
N ARG A 119 11.92 -6.57 -1.66
CA ARG A 119 11.78 -5.10 -1.64
C ARG A 119 11.49 -4.46 -2.99
N ARG A 120 11.55 -5.22 -4.09
CA ARG A 120 11.42 -4.67 -5.45
C ARG A 120 10.11 -3.89 -5.64
N GLY A 121 8.99 -4.44 -5.16
CA GLY A 121 7.68 -3.80 -5.24
C GLY A 121 7.54 -2.51 -4.43
N ALA A 122 8.40 -2.31 -3.41
CA ALA A 122 8.37 -1.11 -2.58
C ALA A 122 8.84 0.14 -3.32
N MET A 123 9.61 -0.02 -4.41
CA MET A 123 10.13 1.11 -5.19
C MET A 123 10.85 2.15 -4.29
N VAL A 124 11.64 1.66 -3.32
CA VAL A 124 12.44 2.45 -2.37
C VAL A 124 11.60 3.24 -1.33
N THR A 125 10.28 3.09 -1.32
CA THR A 125 9.41 3.76 -0.34
C THR A 125 9.59 3.25 1.09
N ASP A 126 10.20 2.07 1.26
CA ASP A 126 10.59 1.50 2.55
C ASP A 126 11.56 2.40 3.33
N ARG A 127 12.21 3.38 2.67
CA ARG A 127 13.06 4.39 3.32
C ARG A 127 12.30 5.51 4.02
N TYR A 128 11.00 5.67 3.74
CA TYR A 128 10.19 6.79 4.23
C TYR A 128 9.13 6.39 5.25
N LEU A 129 9.18 5.15 5.77
CA LEU A 129 8.29 4.65 6.82
C LEU A 129 8.99 3.60 7.69
N SER A 130 8.42 3.34 8.86
CA SER A 130 8.92 2.33 9.78
C SER A 130 8.47 0.93 9.38
N VAL A 131 9.43 0.04 9.10
CA VAL A 131 9.18 -1.38 8.85
C VAL A 131 9.67 -2.19 10.04
N HIS A 132 8.72 -2.74 10.79
CA HIS A 132 8.94 -3.59 11.95
C HIS A 132 8.97 -5.06 11.55
N HIS A 133 9.77 -5.86 12.26
CA HIS A 133 9.80 -7.30 12.11
C HIS A 133 9.41 -7.97 13.42
N HIS A 134 8.64 -9.04 13.30
CA HIS A 134 8.18 -9.89 14.41
C HIS A 134 8.46 -11.34 14.04
N ASP A 135 9.01 -12.14 14.95
CA ASP A 135 9.34 -13.54 14.67
C ASP A 135 8.10 -14.42 14.46
N GLY A 136 6.95 -14.02 15.01
CA GLY A 136 5.69 -14.73 14.91
C GLY A 136 4.49 -13.89 15.36
N VAL A 137 3.29 -14.46 15.23
CA VAL A 137 2.02 -13.75 15.47
C VAL A 137 1.86 -13.38 16.94
N ALA A 138 2.22 -14.24 17.89
CA ALA A 138 2.17 -13.92 19.32
C ALA A 138 2.90 -12.61 19.68
N GLY A 139 4.17 -12.45 19.25
CA GLY A 139 4.94 -11.23 19.53
C GLY A 139 4.37 -9.99 18.83
N PHE A 140 3.86 -10.17 17.61
CA PHE A 140 3.15 -9.11 16.90
C PHE A 140 1.86 -8.67 17.63
N ALA A 141 1.05 -9.62 18.10
CA ALA A 141 -0.19 -9.36 18.81
C ALA A 141 0.06 -8.67 20.17
N GLU A 142 1.09 -9.10 20.90
CA GLU A 142 1.54 -8.44 22.12
C GLU A 142 1.96 -6.98 21.87
N TRP A 143 2.73 -6.75 20.81
CA TRP A 143 3.12 -5.40 20.40
C TRP A 143 1.88 -4.54 20.05
N ALA A 144 0.96 -5.06 19.24
CA ALA A 144 -0.23 -4.32 18.82
C ALA A 144 -1.11 -3.94 20.01
N ARG A 145 -1.30 -4.88 20.96
CA ARG A 145 -2.01 -4.63 22.22
C ARG A 145 -1.32 -3.56 23.06
N ALA A 146 0.01 -3.62 23.19
CA ALA A 146 0.78 -2.62 23.94
C ALA A 146 0.73 -1.23 23.29
N ALA A 147 0.64 -1.17 21.95
CA ALA A 147 0.47 0.06 21.18
C ALA A 147 -0.97 0.60 21.17
N GLY A 148 -1.95 -0.12 21.75
CA GLY A 148 -3.35 0.28 21.75
C GLY A 148 -4.03 0.17 20.39
N LEU A 149 -3.53 -0.71 19.51
CA LEU A 149 -4.04 -0.89 18.15
C LEU A 149 -4.96 -2.11 18.05
N VAL A 150 -6.07 -1.95 17.34
CA VAL A 150 -7.02 -3.03 17.08
C VAL A 150 -6.60 -3.82 15.84
N VAL A 151 -6.36 -5.12 16.00
CA VAL A 151 -5.98 -5.99 14.87
C VAL A 151 -7.23 -6.45 14.13
N VAL A 152 -7.31 -6.13 12.83
CA VAL A 152 -8.39 -6.54 11.93
C VAL A 152 -7.78 -7.35 10.79
N GLY A 153 -8.21 -8.60 10.65
CA GLY A 153 -7.72 -9.49 9.58
C GLY A 153 -8.43 -9.20 8.27
N ILE A 154 -7.71 -9.32 7.15
CA ILE A 154 -8.29 -9.25 5.81
C ILE A 154 -8.10 -10.60 5.12
N ASP A 155 -9.18 -11.37 5.02
CA ASP A 155 -9.18 -12.69 4.39
C ASP A 155 -10.60 -13.15 4.02
N ASN A 156 -10.69 -14.00 3.00
CA ASN A 156 -11.95 -14.59 2.53
C ASN A 156 -12.18 -15.98 3.15
N VAL A 157 -12.45 -15.99 4.45
CA VAL A 157 -12.69 -17.22 5.24
C VAL A 157 -14.13 -17.28 5.77
N PRO A 158 -14.64 -18.48 6.10
CA PRO A 158 -15.95 -18.63 6.75
C PRO A 158 -16.06 -17.75 8.00
N GLY A 159 -17.16 -17.01 8.12
CA GLY A 159 -17.39 -16.09 9.24
C GLY A 159 -16.79 -14.69 9.06
N SER A 160 -16.08 -14.42 7.96
CA SER A 160 -15.66 -13.06 7.61
C SER A 160 -16.86 -12.13 7.36
N VAL A 161 -16.69 -10.85 7.67
CA VAL A 161 -17.69 -9.79 7.43
C VAL A 161 -17.29 -8.98 6.19
N PRO A 162 -18.22 -8.58 5.30
CA PRO A 162 -17.87 -7.70 4.19
C PRO A 162 -17.22 -6.40 4.69
N LEU A 163 -16.04 -6.08 4.16
CA LEU A 163 -15.27 -4.87 4.49
C LEU A 163 -16.12 -3.61 4.28
N GLU A 164 -16.95 -3.62 3.25
CA GLU A 164 -17.80 -2.51 2.83
C GLU A 164 -18.88 -2.15 3.86
N THR A 165 -19.22 -3.07 4.78
CA THR A 165 -20.26 -2.88 5.80
C THR A 165 -19.69 -2.69 7.20
N TYR A 166 -18.38 -2.87 7.39
CA TYR A 166 -17.72 -2.83 8.69
C TYR A 166 -17.20 -1.43 9.03
N ASP A 167 -17.55 -0.93 10.21
CA ASP A 167 -17.04 0.36 10.70
C ASP A 167 -15.62 0.19 11.26
N LEU A 168 -14.62 0.38 10.39
CA LEU A 168 -13.21 0.15 10.72
C LEU A 168 -12.76 1.01 11.92
N PRO A 169 -12.03 0.42 12.90
CA PRO A 169 -11.46 1.18 14.00
C PRO A 169 -10.44 2.22 13.47
N ARG A 170 -10.33 3.35 14.18
CA ARG A 170 -9.38 4.40 13.82
C ARG A 170 -7.96 3.97 14.11
N GLU A 171 -7.67 3.55 15.34
CA GLU A 171 -6.39 3.01 15.78
C GLU A 171 -6.30 1.51 15.45
N ALA A 172 -5.79 1.18 14.26
CA ALA A 172 -5.92 -0.16 13.69
C ALA A 172 -4.61 -0.73 13.14
N VAL A 173 -4.50 -2.07 13.15
CA VAL A 173 -3.59 -2.82 12.30
C VAL A 173 -4.40 -3.68 11.33
N LEU A 174 -4.23 -3.47 10.03
CA LEU A 174 -4.80 -4.37 9.01
C LEU A 174 -3.83 -5.53 8.78
N LEU A 175 -4.23 -6.73 9.17
CA LEU A 175 -3.42 -7.95 9.08
C LEU A 175 -3.79 -8.76 7.83
N PHE A 176 -2.79 -9.03 7.00
CA PHE A 176 -2.92 -9.79 5.76
C PHE A 176 -2.19 -11.12 5.88
N GLY A 177 -2.85 -12.18 5.41
CA GLY A 177 -2.24 -13.49 5.29
C GLY A 177 -1.25 -13.57 4.13
N GLN A 178 -0.61 -14.73 4.01
CA GLN A 178 0.23 -15.03 2.85
C GLN A 178 -0.62 -15.48 1.64
N GLU A 179 -0.08 -15.30 0.44
CA GLU A 179 -0.73 -15.76 -0.78
C GLU A 179 -0.92 -17.29 -0.76
N GLY A 180 -2.15 -17.75 -1.02
CA GLY A 180 -2.52 -19.17 -0.96
C GLY A 180 -3.41 -19.47 0.25
N PRO A 181 -2.84 -19.92 1.39
CA PRO A 181 -3.62 -20.36 2.56
C PRO A 181 -4.31 -19.23 3.33
N GLY A 182 -3.97 -17.96 3.06
CA GLY A 182 -4.53 -16.83 3.80
C GLY A 182 -3.87 -16.65 5.17
N LEU A 183 -4.65 -16.19 6.13
CA LEU A 183 -4.25 -16.00 7.53
C LEU A 183 -4.10 -17.34 8.25
N SER A 184 -3.06 -17.46 9.07
CA SER A 184 -2.91 -18.60 9.97
C SER A 184 -3.99 -18.61 11.06
N GLU A 185 -4.27 -19.77 11.68
CA GLU A 185 -5.21 -19.86 12.81
C GLU A 185 -4.80 -18.95 13.98
N GLU A 186 -3.50 -18.83 14.23
CA GLU A 186 -2.95 -17.92 15.25
C GLU A 186 -3.26 -16.46 14.89
N ALA A 187 -3.09 -16.08 13.62
CA ALA A 187 -3.42 -14.74 13.12
C ALA A 187 -4.92 -14.44 13.21
N LEU A 188 -5.78 -15.40 12.84
CA LEU A 188 -7.23 -15.29 13.01
C LEU A 188 -7.61 -15.08 14.47
N GLY A 189 -6.98 -15.82 15.40
CA GLY A 189 -7.21 -15.69 16.84
C GLY A 189 -6.74 -14.35 17.44
N ALA A 190 -5.80 -13.66 16.79
CA ALA A 190 -5.36 -12.32 17.19
C ALA A 190 -6.27 -11.19 16.70
N CYS A 191 -7.15 -11.47 15.74
CA CYS A 191 -8.03 -10.46 15.12
C CYS A 191 -9.32 -10.28 15.92
N VAL A 192 -9.78 -9.03 16.09
CA VAL A 192 -11.11 -8.77 16.66
C VAL A 192 -12.23 -9.05 15.66
N ALA A 193 -11.91 -8.95 14.37
CA ALA A 193 -12.78 -9.25 13.26
C ALA A 193 -11.92 -9.63 12.05
N VAL A 194 -12.48 -10.47 11.18
CA VAL A 194 -11.88 -10.81 9.89
C VAL A 194 -12.83 -10.30 8.81
N LEU A 195 -12.30 -9.51 7.89
CA LEU A 195 -13.08 -8.86 6.85
C LEU A 195 -12.72 -9.43 5.48
N SER A 196 -13.73 -9.64 4.66
CA SER A 196 -13.57 -10.02 3.26
C SER A 196 -13.92 -8.84 2.35
N ILE A 197 -13.21 -8.71 1.24
CA ILE A 197 -13.55 -7.74 0.19
C ILE A 197 -14.60 -8.39 -0.71
N ALA A 198 -15.72 -7.69 -0.95
CA ALA A 198 -16.77 -8.22 -1.79
C ALA A 198 -16.25 -8.51 -3.21
N GLN A 199 -16.52 -9.72 -3.70
CA GLN A 199 -16.13 -10.17 -5.03
C GLN A 199 -17.35 -10.69 -5.77
N PHE A 200 -17.51 -10.28 -7.03
CA PHE A 200 -18.65 -10.65 -7.89
C PHE A 200 -18.21 -11.46 -9.12
N GLY A 201 -16.94 -11.89 -9.15
CA GLY A 201 -16.35 -12.68 -10.24
C GLY A 201 -16.25 -14.17 -9.91
N SER A 202 -15.54 -14.91 -10.76
CA SER A 202 -15.35 -16.37 -10.63
C SER A 202 -14.13 -16.77 -9.78
N THR A 203 -13.29 -15.81 -9.37
CA THR A 203 -12.08 -16.08 -8.60
C THR A 203 -12.38 -16.31 -7.13
N ARG A 204 -11.56 -17.13 -6.47
CA ARG A 204 -11.68 -17.38 -5.03
C ARG A 204 -11.07 -16.27 -4.17
N SER A 205 -10.11 -15.53 -4.72
CA SER A 205 -9.40 -14.46 -4.04
C SER A 205 -8.88 -13.41 -5.03
N ILE A 206 -8.46 -12.27 -4.49
CA ILE A 206 -7.68 -11.25 -5.18
C ILE A 206 -6.23 -11.27 -4.68
N ASN A 207 -5.32 -10.68 -5.44
CA ASN A 207 -3.92 -10.50 -5.03
C ASN A 207 -3.83 -9.75 -3.69
N VAL A 208 -2.97 -10.21 -2.77
CA VAL A 208 -2.85 -9.63 -1.42
C VAL A 208 -2.41 -8.16 -1.43
N GLY A 209 -1.57 -7.74 -2.39
CA GLY A 209 -1.20 -6.34 -2.56
C GLY A 209 -2.39 -5.48 -2.97
N ALA A 210 -3.25 -6.00 -3.84
CA ALA A 210 -4.51 -5.34 -4.22
C ALA A 210 -5.50 -5.30 -3.05
N ALA A 211 -5.64 -6.40 -2.30
CA ALA A 211 -6.46 -6.45 -1.08
C ALA A 211 -6.01 -5.40 -0.06
N ALA A 212 -4.70 -5.28 0.15
CA ALA A 212 -4.12 -4.29 1.04
C ALA A 212 -4.43 -2.86 0.59
N ALA A 213 -4.36 -2.58 -0.71
CA ALA A 213 -4.72 -1.28 -1.24
C ALA A 213 -6.20 -0.94 -1.03
N VAL A 214 -7.12 -1.89 -1.28
CA VAL A 214 -8.56 -1.71 -1.04
C VAL A 214 -8.84 -1.47 0.45
N ALA A 215 -8.30 -2.31 1.33
CA ALA A 215 -8.54 -2.21 2.76
C ALA A 215 -7.97 -0.92 3.38
N MET A 216 -6.75 -0.52 3.01
CA MET A 216 -6.19 0.77 3.43
C MET A 216 -7.01 1.95 2.89
N HIS A 217 -7.48 1.88 1.63
CA HIS A 217 -8.31 2.94 1.09
C HIS A 217 -9.68 3.00 1.76
N ALA A 218 -10.27 1.87 2.15
CA ALA A 218 -11.49 1.84 2.96
C ALA A 218 -11.30 2.55 4.30
N TRP A 219 -10.16 2.32 4.98
CA TRP A 219 -9.81 3.05 6.20
C TRP A 219 -9.70 4.57 5.94
N VAL A 220 -9.04 4.97 4.85
CA VAL A 220 -8.92 6.40 4.45
C VAL A 220 -10.30 7.01 4.20
N ARG A 221 -11.16 6.34 3.43
CA ARG A 221 -12.54 6.79 3.17
C ARG A 221 -13.29 7.02 4.48
N ARG A 222 -13.13 6.11 5.45
CA ARG A 222 -13.79 6.21 6.74
C ARG A 222 -13.27 7.34 7.63
N HIS A 223 -11.96 7.48 7.76
CA HIS A 223 -11.34 8.32 8.80
C HIS A 223 -10.80 9.66 8.29
N VAL A 224 -10.50 9.76 6.99
CA VAL A 224 -10.08 11.02 6.36
C VAL A 224 -11.26 11.73 5.71
N PHE A 225 -12.21 10.97 5.12
CA PHE A 225 -13.36 11.53 4.42
C PHE A 225 -14.70 11.33 5.15
N GLY A 226 -14.68 10.77 6.37
CA GLY A 226 -15.87 10.65 7.22
C GLY A 226 -16.95 9.69 6.69
N GLN A 227 -16.61 8.82 5.73
CA GLN A 227 -17.59 7.94 5.12
C GLN A 227 -17.87 6.75 6.02
N SER A 228 -19.04 6.77 6.65
CA SER A 228 -19.48 5.63 7.45
C SER A 228 -20.11 4.58 6.54
N PRO A 229 -19.82 3.29 6.75
CA PRO A 229 -20.54 2.23 6.06
C PRO A 229 -22.02 2.35 6.40
N VAL A 230 -22.87 2.19 5.39
CA VAL A 230 -24.32 2.18 5.58
C VAL A 230 -24.65 0.90 6.33
N ARG A 231 -25.18 1.01 7.56
CA ARG A 231 -25.79 -0.11 8.26
C ARG A 231 -27.11 -0.45 7.58
N ASP A 232 -27.03 -1.25 6.52
CA ASP A 232 -28.09 -2.00 5.82
C ASP A 232 -29.36 -1.24 5.33
N PRO A 233 -29.65 -1.25 4.02
CA PRO A 233 -31.01 -1.07 3.48
C PRO A 233 -31.70 -2.36 3.00
N GLY A 234 -31.07 -3.54 3.06
CA GLY A 234 -31.61 -4.84 2.62
C GLY A 234 -31.13 -5.29 1.24
N LEU A 235 -29.86 -5.69 1.13
CA LEU A 235 -29.29 -6.36 -0.05
C LEU A 235 -29.05 -7.85 0.20
#